data_AF-A0A2P4WVW4-F1
#
_entry.id   AF-A0A2P4WVW4-F1
#
_cell.length_a   1.000
_cell.length_b   1.000
_cell.length_c   1.000
_cell.angle_alpha   90.00
_cell.angle_beta   90.00
_cell.angle_gamma   90.00
#
_symmetry.space_group_name_H-M   'P 1'
#
loop_
_entity.id
_entity.type
_entity.pdbx_description
1 polymer ?
#
loop_
_entity_poly.entity_id
_entity_poly.type
_entity_poly.pdbx_seq_one_letter_code
_entity_poly.pdbx_strand_id
1 'polypeptide(L)'
;MDVLSIKDGHFVDQHGRVALLRGVNLGGSSKLPFGYGHTDDQDTSDFFNGAASVSFVGRPFPLEEADVHFRRLQRWGLTFLRFIVTWEAIEHAGPGQYDKAYLTYIRAIIEKAAEYNMQVYIDPHQDVWSRWTGGDGAPMWTLECIGFEPRNFECTKAALCLETCGLPASKFPKMIWPTNYGKLACATMFTLFWAGKKYAPTCYVDGVQIQEYLQSHYLDSMVQLAQSLKGLTNVVGFGTMNEPSNGFIGTKDLKKPVGLLQNGYAPTALQGMALGEGVAQDVDVWNSGLMTL
;
A
#
# COMPACT_ATOMS: atom_id res chain seq x y z
N MET A 1 -22.27 3.59 21.38
CA MET A 1 -21.19 4.45 20.87
C MET A 1 -21.82 5.55 20.04
N ASP A 2 -21.29 6.77 20.13
CA ASP A 2 -21.87 7.91 19.43
C ASP A 2 -21.60 7.86 17.93
N VAL A 3 -22.65 8.02 17.13
CA VAL A 3 -22.55 8.17 15.67
C VAL A 3 -22.03 9.57 15.35
N LEU A 4 -21.01 9.66 14.49
CA LEU A 4 -20.47 10.94 14.02
C LEU A 4 -21.12 11.38 12.72
N SER A 5 -21.28 12.69 12.58
CA SER A 5 -21.65 13.38 11.35
C SER A 5 -20.78 14.63 11.16
N ILE A 6 -20.86 15.25 9.99
CA ILE A 6 -20.14 16.50 9.69
C ILE A 6 -21.15 17.64 9.69
N LYS A 7 -20.89 18.68 10.48
CA LYS A 7 -21.69 19.90 10.52
C LYS A 7 -20.76 21.11 10.66
N ASP A 8 -20.91 22.08 9.76
CA ASP A 8 -20.17 23.35 9.78
C ASP A 8 -18.64 23.17 9.90
N GLY A 9 -18.09 22.14 9.23
CA GLY A 9 -16.65 21.82 9.27
C GLY A 9 -16.17 21.06 10.51
N HIS A 10 -17.08 20.66 11.40
CA HIS A 10 -16.76 19.88 12.60
C HIS A 10 -17.32 18.46 12.52
N PHE A 11 -16.59 17.51 13.10
CA PHE A 11 -17.17 16.22 13.48
C PHE A 11 -18.05 16.45 14.70
N VAL A 12 -19.33 16.11 14.59
CA VAL A 12 -20.31 16.25 15.68
C VAL A 12 -20.98 14.92 15.96
N ASP A 13 -21.22 14.64 17.23
CA ASP A 13 -21.98 13.47 17.63
C ASP A 13 -23.50 13.69 17.54
N GLN A 14 -24.26 12.63 17.79
CA GLN A 14 -25.72 12.63 17.85
C GLN A 14 -26.34 13.56 18.92
N HIS A 15 -25.54 14.09 19.85
CA HIS A 15 -25.96 15.06 20.86
C HIS A 15 -25.59 16.51 20.49
N GLY A 16 -24.97 16.72 19.32
CA GLY A 16 -24.54 18.03 18.84
C GLY A 16 -23.24 18.53 19.46
N ARG A 17 -22.48 17.68 20.15
CA ARG A 17 -21.17 18.05 20.70
C ARG A 17 -20.10 17.90 19.62
N VAL A 18 -19.13 18.82 19.59
CA VAL A 18 -17.96 18.71 18.72
C VAL A 18 -17.03 17.61 19.25
N ALA A 19 -16.76 16.61 18.42
CA ALA A 19 -15.89 15.49 18.75
C ALA A 19 -14.42 15.83 18.41
N LEU A 20 -13.52 15.60 19.36
CA LEU A 20 -12.08 15.67 19.14
C LEU A 20 -11.54 14.25 18.98
N LEU A 21 -11.22 13.88 17.74
CA LEU A 21 -10.72 12.54 17.41
C LEU A 21 -9.23 12.45 17.76
N ARG A 22 -8.90 11.72 18.84
CA ARG A 22 -7.52 11.47 19.28
C ARG A 22 -7.22 9.98 19.25
N GLY A 23 -6.18 9.62 18.52
CA GLY A 23 -5.99 8.26 18.08
C GLY A 23 -4.59 7.92 17.63
N VAL A 24 -4.47 6.70 17.09
CA VAL A 24 -3.23 6.15 16.54
C VAL A 24 -3.50 5.46 15.19
N ASN A 25 -2.45 5.34 14.39
CA ASN A 25 -2.42 4.37 13.30
C ASN A 25 -2.33 2.97 13.89
N LEU A 26 -3.25 2.09 13.49
CA LEU A 26 -3.27 0.69 13.89
C LEU A 26 -3.01 -0.17 12.65
N GLY A 27 -1.76 -0.59 12.48
CA GLY A 27 -1.42 -1.55 11.42
C GLY A 27 -0.02 -1.50 10.82
N GLY A 28 1.01 -1.16 11.60
CA GLY A 28 2.39 -1.35 11.14
C GLY A 28 2.67 -2.79 10.68
N SER A 29 2.08 -3.78 11.36
CA SER A 29 2.11 -5.19 10.97
C SER A 29 1.14 -5.56 9.85
N SER A 30 0.14 -4.70 9.54
CA SER A 30 -0.85 -4.94 8.47
C SER A 30 -0.31 -4.71 7.06
N LYS A 31 0.89 -4.15 6.94
CA LYS A 31 1.58 -3.90 5.66
C LYS A 31 2.10 -5.17 5.00
N LEU A 32 2.28 -6.24 5.77
CA LEU A 32 2.86 -7.50 5.30
C LEU A 32 1.98 -8.68 5.72
N PRO A 33 1.93 -9.76 4.91
CA PRO A 33 1.16 -10.95 5.26
C PRO A 33 1.52 -11.55 6.62
N PHE A 34 0.59 -12.27 7.23
CA PHE A 34 0.87 -13.05 8.43
C PHE A 34 1.96 -14.09 8.16
N GLY A 35 2.84 -14.31 9.14
CA GLY A 35 4.00 -15.19 8.99
C GLY A 35 5.13 -14.62 8.10
N TYR A 36 4.85 -13.56 7.33
CA TYR A 36 5.89 -12.87 6.58
C TYR A 36 6.70 -11.94 7.50
N GLY A 37 8.01 -12.05 7.37
CA GLY A 37 8.98 -11.13 7.92
C GLY A 37 10.10 -10.95 6.92
N HIS A 38 10.73 -9.79 6.94
CA HIS A 38 11.98 -9.58 6.23
C HIS A 38 13.04 -10.54 6.80
N THR A 39 13.60 -11.41 5.95
CA THR A 39 14.64 -12.36 6.34
C THR A 39 15.96 -12.05 5.62
N ASP A 40 17.06 -12.60 6.13
CA ASP A 40 18.35 -12.59 5.45
C ASP A 40 18.46 -13.76 4.43
N ASP A 41 17.36 -14.49 4.23
CA ASP A 41 17.33 -15.65 3.35
C ASP A 41 17.56 -15.23 1.91
N GLN A 42 18.43 -15.97 1.23
CA GLN A 42 18.69 -15.76 -0.19
C GLN A 42 17.65 -16.45 -1.08
N ASP A 43 16.77 -17.26 -0.49
CA ASP A 43 15.67 -17.90 -1.20
C ASP A 43 14.48 -16.94 -1.27
N THR A 44 14.26 -16.40 -2.46
CA THR A 44 13.14 -15.49 -2.76
C THR A 44 11.93 -16.23 -3.32
N SER A 45 11.94 -17.57 -3.33
CA SER A 45 10.86 -18.38 -3.91
C SER A 45 9.51 -18.08 -3.29
N ASP A 46 9.41 -18.00 -1.96
CA ASP A 46 8.14 -17.68 -1.28
C ASP A 46 7.73 -16.22 -1.50
N PHE A 47 8.70 -15.31 -1.65
CA PHE A 47 8.42 -13.89 -1.93
C PHE A 47 7.70 -13.70 -3.27
N PHE A 48 8.03 -14.50 -4.29
CA PHE A 48 7.40 -14.44 -5.61
C PHE A 48 6.29 -15.50 -5.78
N ASN A 49 6.62 -16.78 -5.63
CA ASN A 49 5.71 -17.88 -5.94
C ASN A 49 4.60 -18.04 -4.89
N GLY A 50 4.81 -17.55 -3.66
CA GLY A 50 3.83 -17.56 -2.59
C GLY A 50 2.80 -16.43 -2.67
N ALA A 51 2.99 -15.44 -3.55
CA ALA A 51 2.21 -14.19 -3.60
C ALA A 51 0.68 -14.41 -3.61
N ALA A 52 0.20 -15.37 -4.38
CA ALA A 52 -1.23 -15.67 -4.54
C ALA A 52 -1.81 -16.54 -3.40
N SER A 53 -0.99 -16.99 -2.45
CA SER A 53 -1.41 -17.89 -1.34
C SER A 53 -1.15 -17.30 0.05
N VAL A 54 -0.79 -16.01 0.12
CA VAL A 54 -0.53 -15.32 1.40
C VAL A 54 -1.83 -15.16 2.20
N SER A 55 -1.72 -14.89 3.51
CA SER A 55 -2.89 -14.52 4.31
C SER A 55 -2.59 -13.31 5.16
N PHE A 56 -3.56 -12.41 5.31
CA PHE A 56 -3.50 -11.27 6.21
C PHE A 56 -4.39 -11.45 7.45
N VAL A 57 -5.03 -12.62 7.60
CA VAL A 57 -5.77 -12.97 8.82
C VAL A 57 -4.81 -12.95 10.00
N GLY A 58 -5.21 -12.28 11.09
CA GLY A 58 -4.35 -12.07 12.25
C GLY A 58 -3.43 -10.85 12.17
N ARG A 59 -3.57 -9.98 11.15
CA ARG A 59 -2.93 -8.66 11.11
C ARG A 59 -3.95 -7.53 11.37
N PRO A 60 -3.71 -6.60 12.31
CA PRO A 60 -2.42 -6.31 12.93
C PRO A 60 -2.01 -7.25 14.08
N PHE A 61 -2.95 -7.98 14.65
CA PHE A 61 -2.74 -8.97 15.71
C PHE A 61 -3.86 -10.03 15.70
N PRO A 62 -3.64 -11.24 16.24
CA PRO A 62 -4.68 -12.26 16.38
C PRO A 62 -5.91 -11.73 17.15
N LEU A 63 -7.11 -12.23 16.82
CA LEU A 63 -8.37 -11.72 17.38
C LEU A 63 -8.42 -11.90 18.91
N GLU A 64 -7.85 -12.99 19.41
CA GLU A 64 -7.72 -13.30 20.83
C GLU A 64 -6.84 -12.31 21.62
N GLU A 65 -5.95 -11.57 20.94
CA GLU A 65 -5.10 -10.55 21.56
C GLU A 65 -5.75 -9.15 21.54
N ALA A 66 -6.85 -8.97 20.80
CA ALA A 66 -7.48 -7.69 20.58
C ALA A 66 -7.88 -6.98 21.88
N ASP A 67 -8.39 -7.73 22.88
CA ASP A 67 -8.76 -7.21 24.19
C ASP A 67 -7.58 -6.54 24.90
N VAL A 68 -6.39 -7.13 24.83
CA VAL A 68 -5.17 -6.57 25.47
C VAL A 68 -4.78 -5.26 24.79
N HIS A 69 -4.82 -5.21 23.45
CA HIS A 69 -4.44 -4.03 22.69
C HIS A 69 -5.44 -2.89 22.86
N PHE A 70 -6.73 -3.13 22.68
CA PHE A 70 -7.74 -2.06 22.79
C PHE A 70 -7.89 -1.55 24.22
N ARG A 71 -7.80 -2.40 25.23
CA ARG A 71 -7.76 -1.97 26.64
C ARG A 71 -6.57 -1.05 26.92
N ARG A 72 -5.40 -1.33 26.32
CA ARG A 72 -4.21 -0.48 26.47
C ARG A 72 -4.44 0.90 25.86
N LEU A 73 -4.95 0.97 24.64
CA LEU A 73 -5.24 2.25 23.96
C LEU A 73 -6.30 3.06 24.72
N GLN A 74 -7.35 2.39 25.21
CA GLN A 74 -8.41 3.03 26.00
C GLN A 74 -7.85 3.63 27.30
N ARG A 75 -6.96 2.91 28.00
CA ARG A 75 -6.28 3.41 29.21
C ARG A 75 -5.39 4.62 28.95
N TRP A 76 -4.87 4.78 27.73
CA TRP A 76 -4.13 5.97 27.31
C TRP A 76 -5.05 7.14 26.91
N GLY A 77 -6.38 6.95 26.96
CA GLY A 77 -7.35 7.96 26.56
C GLY A 77 -7.52 8.09 25.04
N LEU A 78 -7.01 7.13 24.26
CA LEU A 78 -7.19 7.08 22.81
C LEU A 78 -8.54 6.44 22.50
N THR A 79 -9.28 7.03 21.58
CA THR A 79 -10.64 6.61 21.19
C THR A 79 -10.83 6.51 19.69
N PHE A 80 -9.79 6.82 18.92
CA PHE A 80 -9.81 6.84 17.47
C PHE A 80 -8.69 5.98 16.88
N LEU A 81 -9.00 5.23 15.82
CA LEU A 81 -8.06 4.36 15.14
C LEU A 81 -8.07 4.68 13.65
N ARG A 82 -6.89 4.97 13.09
CA ARG A 82 -6.66 4.87 11.64
C ARG A 82 -6.24 3.45 11.34
N PHE A 83 -7.17 2.64 10.85
CA PHE A 83 -6.99 1.20 10.68
C PHE A 83 -6.53 0.88 9.26
N ILE A 84 -5.31 0.35 9.15
CA ILE A 84 -4.62 0.09 7.89
C ILE A 84 -5.15 -1.19 7.25
N VAL A 85 -5.55 -1.12 5.98
CA VAL A 85 -5.90 -2.26 5.13
C VAL A 85 -5.23 -2.08 3.78
N THR A 86 -4.47 -3.07 3.32
CA THR A 86 -3.86 -3.05 1.99
C THR A 86 -4.77 -3.71 0.97
N TRP A 87 -4.64 -3.34 -0.31
CA TRP A 87 -5.37 -3.98 -1.39
C TRP A 87 -5.01 -5.48 -1.52
N GLU A 88 -3.73 -5.80 -1.35
CA GLU A 88 -3.22 -7.17 -1.33
C GLU A 88 -3.93 -8.04 -0.27
N ALA A 89 -4.21 -7.48 0.92
CA ALA A 89 -4.90 -8.23 1.96
C ALA A 89 -6.30 -8.72 1.53
N ILE A 90 -6.94 -8.02 0.59
CA ILE A 90 -8.28 -8.34 0.11
C ILE A 90 -8.23 -9.17 -1.16
N GLU A 91 -7.27 -8.96 -2.05
CA GLU A 91 -7.31 -9.49 -3.43
C GLU A 91 -5.94 -10.04 -3.91
N HIS A 92 -5.18 -10.69 -3.02
CA HIS A 92 -3.86 -11.26 -3.36
C HIS A 92 -3.89 -12.38 -4.39
N ALA A 93 -4.94 -13.22 -4.39
CA ALA A 93 -5.02 -14.43 -5.22
C ALA A 93 -5.19 -14.14 -6.72
N GLY A 94 -5.64 -12.93 -7.08
CA GLY A 94 -5.86 -12.51 -8.45
C GLY A 94 -7.07 -11.59 -8.62
N PRO A 95 -7.29 -11.03 -9.82
CA PRO A 95 -8.38 -10.12 -10.10
C PRO A 95 -9.74 -10.78 -9.83
N GLY A 96 -10.57 -10.12 -9.02
CA GLY A 96 -11.90 -10.56 -8.58
C GLY A 96 -11.88 -11.65 -7.49
N GLN A 97 -10.71 -12.10 -7.03
CA GLN A 97 -10.59 -13.19 -6.06
C GLN A 97 -10.38 -12.64 -4.64
N TYR A 98 -11.51 -12.36 -3.98
CA TYR A 98 -11.50 -11.72 -2.66
C TYR A 98 -11.32 -12.69 -1.50
N ASP A 99 -10.40 -12.39 -0.59
CA ASP A 99 -10.18 -13.15 0.65
C ASP A 99 -11.33 -12.90 1.66
N LYS A 100 -12.32 -13.80 1.64
CA LYS A 100 -13.45 -13.76 2.56
C LYS A 100 -13.08 -14.05 4.01
N ALA A 101 -12.00 -14.80 4.25
CA ALA A 101 -11.52 -15.08 5.60
C ALA A 101 -10.94 -13.80 6.22
N TYR A 102 -10.14 -13.06 5.47
CA TYR A 102 -9.63 -11.75 5.89
C TYR A 102 -10.76 -10.76 6.16
N LEU A 103 -11.75 -10.64 5.26
CA LEU A 103 -12.89 -9.75 5.46
C LEU A 103 -13.72 -10.09 6.71
N THR A 104 -13.89 -11.38 7.00
CA THR A 104 -14.55 -11.85 8.22
C THR A 104 -13.75 -11.49 9.47
N TYR A 105 -12.44 -11.70 9.42
CA TYR A 105 -11.52 -11.36 10.51
C TYR A 105 -11.51 -9.85 10.80
N ILE A 106 -11.42 -8.99 9.77
CA ILE A 106 -11.42 -7.53 9.95
C ILE A 106 -12.73 -7.04 10.56
N ARG A 107 -13.88 -7.60 10.13
CA ARG A 107 -15.16 -7.30 10.78
C ARG A 107 -15.12 -7.62 12.27
N ALA A 108 -14.66 -8.80 12.65
CA ALA A 108 -14.58 -9.22 14.06
C ALA A 108 -13.65 -8.32 14.89
N ILE A 109 -12.51 -7.89 14.33
CA ILE A 109 -11.59 -6.95 14.99
C ILE A 109 -12.26 -5.59 15.22
N ILE A 110 -12.99 -5.07 14.23
CA ILE A 110 -13.66 -3.77 14.33
C ILE A 110 -14.88 -3.83 15.27
N GLU A 111 -15.62 -4.95 15.27
CA GLU A 111 -16.66 -5.22 16.27
C GLU A 111 -16.06 -5.23 17.69
N LYS A 112 -14.92 -5.90 17.87
CA LYS A 112 -14.20 -5.90 19.14
C LYS A 112 -13.74 -4.49 19.54
N ALA A 113 -13.25 -3.69 18.59
CA ALA A 113 -12.87 -2.30 18.84
C ALA A 113 -14.05 -1.46 19.36
N ALA A 114 -15.28 -1.75 18.91
CA ALA A 114 -16.49 -1.07 19.36
C ALA A 114 -16.76 -1.27 20.86
N GLU A 115 -16.47 -2.47 21.40
CA GLU A 115 -16.60 -2.78 22.84
C GLU A 115 -15.71 -1.88 23.71
N TYR A 116 -14.62 -1.35 23.15
CA TYR A 116 -13.67 -0.46 23.84
C TYR A 116 -13.88 1.02 23.53
N ASN A 117 -15.03 1.39 22.95
CA ASN A 117 -15.33 2.75 22.54
C ASN A 117 -14.33 3.32 21.51
N MET A 118 -13.80 2.48 20.62
CA MET A 118 -12.90 2.90 19.54
C MET A 118 -13.68 3.19 18.24
N GLN A 119 -13.60 4.42 17.78
CA GLN A 119 -14.01 4.83 16.44
C GLN A 119 -12.91 4.50 15.43
N VAL A 120 -13.29 4.06 14.24
CA VAL A 120 -12.39 3.52 13.24
C VAL A 120 -12.56 4.26 11.92
N TYR A 121 -11.47 4.81 11.41
CA TYR A 121 -11.33 5.25 10.03
C TYR A 121 -10.53 4.19 9.27
N ILE A 122 -11.11 3.66 8.20
CA ILE A 122 -10.45 2.68 7.34
C ILE A 122 -9.50 3.40 6.42
N ASP A 123 -8.25 2.94 6.39
CA ASP A 123 -7.18 3.50 5.59
C ASP A 123 -6.71 2.49 4.53
N PRO A 124 -7.15 2.64 3.28
CA PRO A 124 -6.62 1.89 2.15
C PRO A 124 -5.15 2.25 1.91
N HIS A 125 -4.27 1.47 2.53
CA HIS A 125 -2.86 1.78 2.68
C HIS A 125 -2.03 1.24 1.53
N GLN A 126 -1.03 2.02 1.16
CA GLN A 126 0.07 1.62 0.30
C GLN A 126 1.27 2.51 0.66
N ASP A 127 2.46 1.94 0.53
CA ASP A 127 3.70 2.68 0.37
C ASP A 127 4.39 2.16 -0.88
N VAL A 128 4.83 3.07 -1.75
CA VAL A 128 5.51 2.77 -3.01
C VAL A 128 4.81 1.68 -3.84
N TRP A 129 3.48 1.68 -3.89
CA TRP A 129 2.60 0.77 -4.64
C TRP A 129 2.44 -0.65 -4.05
N SER A 130 3.52 -1.40 -3.81
CA SER A 130 3.45 -2.85 -3.55
C SER A 130 4.70 -3.39 -2.83
N ARG A 131 4.60 -4.61 -2.29
CA ARG A 131 5.76 -5.32 -1.69
C ARG A 131 6.89 -5.53 -2.68
N TRP A 132 6.55 -5.85 -3.93
CA TRP A 132 7.53 -6.06 -5.00
C TRP A 132 8.12 -4.75 -5.56
N THR A 133 7.60 -3.61 -5.14
CA THR A 133 8.19 -2.29 -5.43
C THR A 133 8.84 -1.64 -4.20
N GLY A 134 9.03 -2.44 -3.14
CA GLY A 134 9.80 -2.09 -1.94
C GLY A 134 8.98 -1.46 -0.81
N GLY A 135 7.66 -1.65 -0.80
CA GLY A 135 6.77 -1.17 0.25
C GLY A 135 5.59 -2.10 0.49
N ASP A 136 4.36 -1.60 0.34
CA ASP A 136 3.12 -2.35 0.57
C ASP A 136 1.94 -1.76 -0.23
N GLY A 137 0.83 -2.50 -0.30
CA GLY A 137 -0.40 -1.98 -0.90
C GLY A 137 -1.03 -2.95 -1.89
N ALA A 138 -0.69 -2.80 -3.16
CA ALA A 138 -1.26 -3.53 -4.29
C ALA A 138 -0.71 -4.96 -4.41
N PRO A 139 -1.55 -5.94 -4.81
CA PRO A 139 -1.12 -7.32 -5.04
C PRO A 139 -0.24 -7.48 -6.30
N MET A 140 0.53 -8.56 -6.36
CA MET A 140 1.53 -8.81 -7.41
C MET A 140 0.91 -8.81 -8.82
N TRP A 141 -0.30 -9.35 -8.96
CA TRP A 141 -0.97 -9.46 -10.26
C TRP A 141 -1.16 -8.09 -10.93
N THR A 142 -1.19 -6.99 -10.17
CA THR A 142 -1.25 -5.63 -10.73
C THR A 142 -0.01 -5.27 -11.54
N LEU A 143 1.16 -5.77 -11.13
CA LEU A 143 2.43 -5.62 -11.86
C LEU A 143 2.45 -6.58 -13.06
N GLU A 144 2.08 -7.83 -12.84
CA GLU A 144 2.14 -8.87 -13.88
C GLU A 144 1.19 -8.58 -15.04
N CYS A 145 0.00 -8.03 -14.77
CA CYS A 145 -1.01 -7.77 -15.79
C CYS A 145 -0.57 -6.74 -16.85
N ILE A 146 0.41 -5.88 -16.52
CA ILE A 146 0.99 -4.91 -17.45
C ILE A 146 2.27 -5.41 -18.12
N GLY A 147 2.65 -6.67 -17.90
CA GLY A 147 3.82 -7.30 -18.48
C GLY A 147 5.12 -7.11 -17.68
N PHE A 148 5.06 -6.59 -16.44
CA PHE A 148 6.24 -6.62 -15.58
C PHE A 148 6.53 -8.04 -15.10
N GLU A 149 7.82 -8.37 -15.01
CA GLU A 149 8.35 -9.55 -14.34
C GLU A 149 9.10 -9.08 -13.09
N PRO A 150 8.47 -9.09 -11.90
CA PRO A 150 9.05 -8.59 -10.65
C PRO A 150 10.42 -9.19 -10.30
N ARG A 151 10.71 -10.42 -10.75
CA ARG A 151 12.03 -11.08 -10.53
C ARG A 151 13.18 -10.32 -11.20
N ASN A 152 12.89 -9.51 -12.21
CA ASN A 152 13.90 -8.72 -12.93
C ASN A 152 14.07 -7.31 -12.36
N PHE A 153 13.31 -6.90 -11.34
CA PHE A 153 13.35 -5.52 -10.87
C PHE A 153 14.68 -5.13 -10.22
N GLU A 154 15.35 -6.05 -9.55
CA GLU A 154 16.66 -5.76 -8.96
C GLU A 154 17.72 -5.55 -10.05
N CYS A 155 17.82 -6.46 -11.02
CA CYS A 155 18.88 -6.41 -12.02
C CYS A 155 18.70 -5.21 -12.97
N THR A 156 17.45 -4.81 -13.24
CA THR A 156 17.09 -3.60 -14.01
C THR A 156 17.01 -2.33 -13.15
N LYS A 157 17.18 -2.44 -11.82
CA LYS A 157 17.00 -1.33 -10.86
C LYS A 157 15.60 -0.67 -10.92
N ALA A 158 14.59 -1.39 -11.42
CA ALA A 158 13.20 -0.94 -11.49
C ALA A 158 12.52 -0.83 -10.11
N ALA A 159 13.02 -1.55 -9.12
CA ALA A 159 12.69 -1.40 -7.70
C ALA A 159 13.84 -1.88 -6.83
N LEU A 160 13.95 -1.32 -5.62
CA LEU A 160 14.84 -1.80 -4.57
C LEU A 160 14.01 -2.42 -3.45
N CYS A 161 14.10 -3.74 -3.31
CA CYS A 161 13.46 -4.51 -2.25
C CYS A 161 14.54 -5.14 -1.36
N LEU A 162 14.22 -5.32 -0.08
CA LEU A 162 15.16 -5.94 0.84
C LEU A 162 15.45 -7.40 0.44
N GLU A 163 14.41 -8.11 0.06
CA GLU A 163 14.41 -9.53 -0.31
C GLU A 163 15.33 -9.81 -1.50
N THR A 164 15.47 -8.85 -2.42
CA THR A 164 16.20 -9.06 -3.67
C THR A 164 17.56 -8.39 -3.70
N CYS A 165 17.82 -7.39 -2.85
CA CYS A 165 19.03 -6.56 -2.94
C CYS A 165 20.36 -7.28 -2.61
N GLY A 166 20.30 -8.55 -2.17
CA GLY A 166 21.48 -9.35 -1.82
C GLY A 166 22.21 -8.89 -0.56
N LEU A 167 21.62 -7.96 0.20
CA LEU A 167 22.15 -7.50 1.48
C LEU A 167 21.33 -8.11 2.63
N PRO A 168 21.96 -8.44 3.76
CA PRO A 168 21.20 -8.75 4.97
C PRO A 168 20.40 -7.52 5.42
N ALA A 169 19.27 -7.74 6.06
CA ALA A 169 18.36 -6.72 6.60
C ALA A 169 19.10 -5.69 7.49
N SER A 170 20.09 -6.15 8.26
CA SER A 170 20.95 -5.29 9.09
C SER A 170 21.78 -4.26 8.32
N LYS A 171 22.05 -4.50 7.02
CA LYS A 171 22.82 -3.62 6.13
C LYS A 171 21.95 -2.90 5.10
N PHE A 172 20.64 -3.15 5.08
CA PHE A 172 19.75 -2.46 4.18
C PHE A 172 19.73 -0.96 4.49
N PRO A 173 19.93 -0.08 3.49
CA PRO A 173 20.06 1.34 3.75
C PRO A 173 18.80 1.93 4.39
N LYS A 174 18.97 2.63 5.51
CA LYS A 174 17.85 3.29 6.19
C LYS A 174 17.26 4.39 5.30
N MET A 175 15.94 4.53 5.33
CA MET A 175 15.20 5.59 4.61
C MET A 175 15.45 5.63 3.09
N ILE A 176 15.86 4.51 2.47
CA ILE A 176 16.05 4.43 1.01
C ILE A 176 14.77 4.07 0.26
N TRP A 177 13.82 3.42 0.92
CA TRP A 177 12.58 2.95 0.31
C TRP A 177 11.78 4.04 -0.43
N PRO A 178 11.73 5.34 -0.01
CA PRO A 178 10.96 6.35 -0.76
C PRO A 178 11.54 6.63 -2.14
N THR A 179 12.80 6.29 -2.40
CA THR A 179 13.40 6.42 -3.74
C THR A 179 12.71 5.53 -4.77
N ASN A 180 12.03 4.46 -4.34
CA ASN A 180 11.25 3.61 -5.23
C ASN A 180 10.11 4.36 -5.92
N TYR A 181 9.55 5.43 -5.33
CA TYR A 181 8.53 6.25 -5.99
C TYR A 181 9.00 6.83 -7.34
N GLY A 182 10.31 7.04 -7.51
CA GLY A 182 10.91 7.53 -8.75
C GLY A 182 11.36 6.44 -9.72
N LYS A 183 11.39 5.18 -9.29
CA LYS A 183 11.87 4.06 -10.11
C LYS A 183 10.77 3.53 -11.02
N LEU A 184 11.19 2.85 -12.09
CA LEU A 184 10.33 2.39 -13.18
C LEU A 184 9.06 1.71 -12.69
N ALA A 185 9.16 0.74 -11.79
CA ALA A 185 8.02 -0.10 -11.43
C ALA A 185 6.91 0.71 -10.75
N CYS A 186 7.23 1.38 -9.64
CA CYS A 186 6.26 2.18 -8.88
C CYS A 186 5.72 3.35 -9.70
N ALA A 187 6.60 4.12 -10.35
CA ALA A 187 6.20 5.31 -11.10
C ALA A 187 5.30 4.95 -12.30
N THR A 188 5.55 3.82 -12.97
CA THR A 188 4.69 3.31 -14.05
C THR A 188 3.31 2.96 -13.52
N MET A 189 3.23 2.20 -12.42
CA MET A 189 1.94 1.77 -11.86
C MET A 189 1.05 2.96 -11.48
N PHE A 190 1.59 3.98 -10.80
CA PHE A 190 0.84 5.20 -10.51
C PHE A 190 0.42 5.96 -11.77
N THR A 191 1.28 6.00 -12.79
CA THR A 191 0.95 6.66 -14.07
C THR A 191 -0.21 5.97 -14.77
N LEU A 192 -0.21 4.63 -14.78
CA LEU A 192 -1.28 3.83 -15.38
C LEU A 192 -2.58 3.92 -14.57
N PHE A 193 -2.49 3.85 -13.23
CA PHE A 193 -3.64 3.95 -12.35
C PHE A 193 -4.36 5.30 -12.50
N TRP A 194 -3.64 6.42 -12.58
CA TRP A 194 -4.26 7.75 -12.65
C TRP A 194 -4.54 8.25 -14.07
N ALA A 195 -3.70 7.88 -15.04
CA ALA A 195 -3.74 8.45 -16.38
C ALA A 195 -3.37 7.45 -17.48
N GLY A 196 -3.59 6.15 -17.26
CA GLY A 196 -3.29 5.10 -18.22
C GLY A 196 -3.94 5.33 -19.58
N LYS A 197 -5.17 5.86 -19.65
CA LYS A 197 -5.82 6.18 -20.94
C LYS A 197 -5.06 7.22 -21.77
N LYS A 198 -4.32 8.11 -21.12
CA LYS A 198 -3.54 9.16 -21.78
C LYS A 198 -2.15 8.68 -22.14
N TYR A 199 -1.45 8.01 -21.23
CA TYR A 199 -0.04 7.65 -21.40
C TYR A 199 0.17 6.25 -22.00
N ALA A 200 -0.83 5.37 -21.92
CA ALA A 200 -0.82 4.03 -22.49
C ALA A 200 -2.19 3.69 -23.14
N PRO A 201 -2.62 4.46 -24.17
CA PRO A 201 -3.97 4.34 -24.74
C PRO A 201 -4.26 2.98 -25.38
N THR A 202 -3.21 2.24 -25.76
CA THR A 202 -3.30 0.90 -26.37
C THR A 202 -3.03 -0.23 -25.38
N CYS A 203 -2.85 0.07 -24.09
CA CYS A 203 -2.66 -0.93 -23.06
C CYS A 203 -4.03 -1.40 -22.54
N TYR A 204 -4.31 -2.68 -22.78
CA TYR A 204 -5.54 -3.36 -22.40
C TYR A 204 -5.20 -4.67 -21.70
N VAL A 205 -5.95 -4.99 -20.65
CA VAL A 205 -5.89 -6.25 -19.92
C VAL A 205 -7.30 -6.84 -19.96
N ASP A 206 -7.44 -8.08 -20.40
CA ASP A 206 -8.72 -8.76 -20.56
C ASP A 206 -9.77 -7.95 -21.34
N GLY A 207 -9.31 -7.17 -22.34
CA GLY A 207 -10.16 -6.30 -23.16
C GLY A 207 -10.57 -4.98 -22.50
N VAL A 208 -10.14 -4.70 -21.27
CA VAL A 208 -10.42 -3.47 -20.53
C VAL A 208 -9.20 -2.57 -20.56
N GLN A 209 -9.40 -1.26 -20.73
CA GLN A 209 -8.31 -0.29 -20.74
C GLN A 209 -7.62 -0.27 -19.37
N ILE A 210 -6.29 -0.28 -19.32
CA ILE A 210 -5.53 -0.52 -18.08
C ILE A 210 -5.87 0.40 -16.89
N GLN A 211 -6.19 1.68 -17.14
CA GLN A 211 -6.60 2.61 -16.10
C GLN A 211 -7.91 2.17 -15.47
N GLU A 212 -8.90 1.82 -16.31
CA GLU A 212 -10.20 1.31 -15.86
C GLU A 212 -10.01 -0.02 -15.12
N TYR A 213 -9.21 -0.93 -15.67
CA TYR A 213 -8.94 -2.23 -15.06
C TYR A 213 -8.39 -2.10 -13.63
N LEU A 214 -7.31 -1.32 -13.45
CA LEU A 214 -6.71 -1.15 -12.12
C LEU A 214 -7.64 -0.39 -11.16
N GLN A 215 -8.33 0.66 -11.63
CA GLN A 215 -9.24 1.44 -10.79
C GLN A 215 -10.47 0.62 -10.38
N SER A 216 -11.08 -0.13 -11.29
CA SER A 216 -12.27 -0.92 -11.01
C SER A 216 -11.96 -2.02 -10.00
N HIS A 217 -10.88 -2.77 -10.18
CA HIS A 217 -10.49 -3.82 -9.22
C HIS A 217 -10.14 -3.24 -7.83
N TYR A 218 -9.40 -2.14 -7.77
CA TYR A 218 -9.13 -1.46 -6.50
C TYR A 218 -10.42 -1.02 -5.81
N LEU A 219 -11.32 -0.33 -6.53
CA LEU A 219 -12.59 0.14 -5.98
C LEU A 219 -13.49 -1.02 -5.56
N ASP A 220 -13.58 -2.09 -6.36
CA ASP A 220 -14.39 -3.26 -6.06
C ASP A 220 -13.87 -3.98 -4.80
N SER A 221 -12.55 -4.08 -4.61
CA SER A 221 -11.96 -4.61 -3.37
C SER A 221 -12.36 -3.76 -2.14
N MET A 222 -12.35 -2.44 -2.27
CA MET A 222 -12.81 -1.52 -1.21
C MET A 222 -14.31 -1.63 -0.97
N VAL A 223 -15.11 -1.88 -2.01
CA VAL A 223 -16.55 -2.16 -1.89
C VAL A 223 -16.78 -3.46 -1.12
N GLN A 224 -15.99 -4.52 -1.35
CA GLN A 224 -16.09 -5.76 -0.57
C GLN A 224 -15.82 -5.51 0.92
N LEU A 225 -14.83 -4.69 1.24
CA LEU A 225 -14.53 -4.28 2.62
C LEU A 225 -15.68 -3.45 3.21
N ALA A 226 -16.18 -2.44 2.50
CA ALA A 226 -17.29 -1.63 2.97
C ALA A 226 -18.57 -2.47 3.21
N GLN A 227 -18.83 -3.46 2.34
CA GLN A 227 -19.94 -4.40 2.49
C GLN A 227 -19.78 -5.29 3.72
N SER A 228 -18.57 -5.79 4.00
CA SER A 228 -18.32 -6.63 5.19
C SER A 228 -18.47 -5.85 6.50
N LEU A 229 -18.20 -4.54 6.48
CA LEU A 229 -18.32 -3.64 7.62
C LEU A 229 -19.69 -2.95 7.75
N LYS A 230 -20.62 -3.24 6.84
CA LYS A 230 -21.96 -2.67 6.86
C LYS A 230 -22.64 -2.90 8.21
N GLY A 231 -23.27 -1.85 8.74
CA GLY A 231 -24.00 -1.86 10.01
C GLY A 231 -23.16 -1.56 11.25
N LEU A 232 -21.82 -1.50 11.13
CA LEU A 232 -20.95 -1.12 12.24
C LEU A 232 -20.95 0.40 12.42
N THR A 233 -21.52 0.88 13.51
CA THR A 233 -21.64 2.32 13.80
C THR A 233 -20.32 2.97 14.23
N ASN A 234 -19.32 2.16 14.60
CA ASN A 234 -18.00 2.63 14.99
C ASN A 234 -17.06 2.87 13.80
N VAL A 235 -17.45 2.49 12.58
CA VAL A 235 -16.73 2.86 11.36
C VAL A 235 -17.19 4.25 10.93
N VAL A 236 -16.32 5.24 11.05
CA VAL A 236 -16.68 6.65 10.84
C VAL A 236 -16.37 7.14 9.42
N GLY A 237 -15.61 6.38 8.65
CA GLY A 237 -15.24 6.74 7.29
C GLY A 237 -14.22 5.81 6.66
N PHE A 238 -14.04 6.01 5.36
CA PHE A 238 -13.08 5.31 4.52
C PHE A 238 -12.19 6.34 3.81
N GLY A 239 -10.90 6.09 3.77
CA GLY A 239 -9.97 6.79 2.90
C GLY A 239 -10.14 6.40 1.44
N THR A 240 -9.51 7.17 0.56
CA THR A 240 -9.49 6.88 -0.88
C THR A 240 -8.23 6.13 -1.32
N MET A 241 -7.07 6.51 -0.77
CA MET A 241 -5.76 5.87 -0.95
C MET A 241 -4.76 6.61 -0.04
N ASN A 242 -3.90 5.90 0.69
CA ASN A 242 -2.81 6.53 1.44
C ASN A 242 -1.80 7.17 0.48
N GLU A 243 -1.43 8.44 0.72
CA GLU A 243 -0.32 9.15 0.09
C GLU A 243 -0.14 8.88 -1.43
N PRO A 244 -1.15 9.19 -2.27
CA PRO A 244 -1.09 8.88 -3.69
C PRO A 244 0.08 9.61 -4.38
N SER A 245 0.87 8.86 -5.14
CA SER A 245 1.93 9.41 -5.99
C SER A 245 1.39 9.74 -7.39
N ASN A 246 1.96 10.77 -8.02
CA ASN A 246 1.67 11.13 -9.41
C ASN A 246 2.44 10.28 -10.43
N GLY A 247 3.36 9.41 -10.00
CA GLY A 247 4.22 8.66 -10.91
C GLY A 247 4.99 9.58 -11.86
N PHE A 248 4.89 9.35 -13.17
CA PHE A 248 5.48 10.19 -14.22
C PHE A 248 4.58 11.34 -14.68
N ILE A 249 3.37 11.48 -14.13
CA ILE A 249 2.41 12.49 -14.58
C ILE A 249 2.95 13.88 -14.24
N GLY A 250 3.10 14.70 -15.28
CA GLY A 250 3.61 16.07 -15.15
C GLY A 250 5.13 16.18 -15.25
N THR A 251 5.86 15.07 -15.40
CA THR A 251 7.31 15.09 -15.65
C THR A 251 7.59 15.74 -17.00
N LYS A 252 8.27 16.90 -16.99
CA LYS A 252 8.58 17.69 -18.19
C LYS A 252 9.88 17.27 -18.88
N ASP A 253 10.80 16.68 -18.13
CA ASP A 253 12.13 16.27 -18.60
C ASP A 253 12.47 14.89 -18.04
N LEU A 254 12.45 13.88 -18.91
CA LEU A 254 12.72 12.48 -18.55
C LEU A 254 14.20 12.23 -18.26
N LYS A 255 15.10 13.18 -18.57
CA LYS A 255 16.53 13.09 -18.24
C LYS A 255 16.83 13.55 -16.81
N LYS A 256 15.80 13.77 -15.99
CA LYS A 256 15.94 14.09 -14.57
C LYS A 256 15.36 12.97 -13.69
N PRO A 257 15.86 12.81 -12.45
CA PRO A 257 15.23 11.95 -11.47
C PRO A 257 13.77 12.36 -11.21
N VAL A 258 12.94 11.37 -10.86
CA VAL A 258 11.54 11.56 -10.46
C VAL A 258 11.41 11.22 -8.98
N GLY A 259 10.43 11.82 -8.30
CA GLY A 259 10.21 11.64 -6.86
C GLY A 259 10.94 12.65 -5.99
N LEU A 260 10.61 12.65 -4.69
CA LEU A 260 11.04 13.65 -3.72
C LEU A 260 12.44 13.42 -3.15
N LEU A 261 13.02 12.23 -3.34
CA LEU A 261 14.29 11.82 -2.72
C LEU A 261 15.15 11.04 -3.71
N GLN A 262 16.45 11.36 -3.74
CA GLN A 262 17.48 10.57 -4.43
C GLN A 262 18.48 10.03 -3.41
N ASN A 263 18.70 8.72 -3.44
CA ASN A 263 19.69 8.01 -2.62
C ASN A 263 20.02 6.66 -3.27
N GLY A 264 21.26 6.21 -3.16
CA GLY A 264 21.76 5.03 -3.87
C GLY A 264 21.67 5.21 -5.39
N TYR A 265 21.45 4.11 -6.11
CA TYR A 265 21.16 4.16 -7.54
C TYR A 265 19.82 4.86 -7.79
N ALA A 266 19.84 6.09 -8.30
CA ALA A 266 18.65 6.87 -8.60
C ALA A 266 18.62 7.24 -10.10
N PRO A 267 18.17 6.31 -10.96
CA PRO A 267 18.08 6.58 -12.39
C PRO A 267 17.08 7.70 -12.68
N THR A 268 17.36 8.47 -13.73
CA THR A 268 16.37 9.35 -14.36
C THR A 268 15.22 8.52 -14.93
N ALA A 269 14.07 9.15 -15.21
CA ALA A 269 12.93 8.42 -15.79
C ALA A 269 13.31 7.67 -17.08
N LEU A 270 14.07 8.33 -17.97
CA LEU A 270 14.53 7.73 -19.23
C LEU A 270 15.51 6.57 -19.01
N GLN A 271 16.46 6.72 -18.09
CA GLN A 271 17.38 5.61 -17.74
C GLN A 271 16.61 4.44 -17.15
N GLY A 272 15.63 4.70 -16.27
CA GLY A 272 14.78 3.65 -15.70
C GLY A 272 14.02 2.88 -16.77
N MET A 273 13.43 3.58 -17.75
CA MET A 273 12.77 2.96 -18.90
C MET A 273 13.74 2.12 -19.74
N ALA A 274 14.92 2.66 -20.06
CA ALA A 274 15.94 1.95 -20.84
C ALA A 274 16.45 0.68 -20.12
N LEU A 275 16.71 0.78 -18.81
CA LEU A 275 17.11 -0.37 -18.00
C LEU A 275 16.03 -1.45 -17.94
N GLY A 276 14.75 -1.06 -17.87
CA GLY A 276 13.61 -1.99 -17.92
C GLY A 276 13.54 -2.78 -19.23
N GLU A 277 13.96 -2.18 -20.34
CA GLU A 277 14.10 -2.82 -21.66
C GLU A 277 15.42 -3.61 -21.82
N GLY A 278 16.22 -3.74 -20.75
CA GLY A 278 17.50 -4.44 -20.77
C GLY A 278 18.64 -3.66 -21.44
N VAL A 279 18.45 -2.37 -21.71
CA VAL A 279 19.50 -1.50 -22.25
C VAL A 279 20.35 -0.96 -21.09
N ALA A 280 21.63 -1.35 -21.04
CA ALA A 280 22.55 -0.88 -20.01
C ALA A 280 22.66 0.65 -19.99
N GLN A 281 22.75 1.24 -18.79
CA GLN A 281 22.85 2.68 -18.57
C GLN A 281 23.93 2.99 -17.54
N ASP A 282 24.62 4.12 -17.70
CA ASP A 282 25.43 4.72 -16.64
C ASP A 282 24.49 5.51 -15.71
N VAL A 283 24.37 5.07 -14.45
CA VAL A 283 23.45 5.65 -13.45
C VAL A 283 24.23 6.25 -12.28
N ASP A 284 23.90 7.48 -11.93
CA ASP A 284 24.48 8.16 -10.78
C ASP A 284 24.12 7.47 -9.46
N VAL A 285 25.10 7.42 -8.56
CA VAL A 285 24.93 6.96 -7.17
C VAL A 285 24.91 8.17 -6.26
N TRP A 286 23.81 8.34 -5.55
CA TRP A 286 23.57 9.47 -4.67
C TRP A 286 23.81 9.07 -3.22
N ASN A 287 24.49 9.93 -2.46
CA ASN A 287 24.50 9.85 -1.00
C ASN A 287 23.55 10.91 -0.47
N SER A 288 22.72 10.56 0.51
CA SER A 288 21.63 11.40 1.04
C SER A 288 22.05 12.86 1.26
N GLY A 289 21.72 13.70 0.28
CA GLY A 289 21.56 15.14 0.46
C GLY A 289 20.09 15.42 0.23
N LEU A 290 19.39 15.96 1.23
CA LEU A 290 18.09 16.59 1.01
C LEU A 290 18.31 17.72 -0.01
N MET A 291 18.04 17.48 -1.29
CA MET A 291 17.89 18.60 -2.21
C MET A 291 16.55 19.26 -1.91
N THR A 292 16.69 20.54 -1.60
CA THR A 292 15.66 21.50 -1.22
C THR A 292 14.62 21.60 -2.34
N LEU A 293 13.33 21.63 -1.94
CA LEU A 293 12.18 21.96 -2.80
C LEU A 293 12.43 23.26 -3.60
#